data_AF-A0A349NBS9-F1
#
_entry.id   AF-A0A349NBS9-F1
#
_cell.length_a   1.000
_cell.length_b   1.000
_cell.length_c   1.000
_cell.angle_alpha   90.00
_cell.angle_beta   90.00
_cell.angle_gamma   90.00
#
_symmetry.space_group_name_H-M   'P 1'
#
loop_
_entity.id
_entity.type
_entity.pdbx_description
1 polymer ?
#
loop_
_entity_poly.entity_id
_entity_poly.type
_entity_poly.pdbx_seq_one_letter_code
_entity_poly.pdbx_strand_id
1 'polypeptide(L)'
;MKKLLFSTFILCFSASATENNVSDVIIQIATTRGHLRYSDLGARGDGKTDDMEAIFTTHQIANQYGLPVKADEGYVYYIGGRNLTAFIRTDTDFRES
;
A
#
# COMPACT_ATOMS: atom_id res chain seq x y z
N MET A 1 54.28 -17.55 -19.22
CA MET A 1 53.05 -17.84 -19.97
C MET A 1 52.23 -18.88 -19.22
N LYS A 2 51.20 -18.47 -18.48
CA LYS A 2 50.16 -19.36 -17.95
C LYS A 2 48.84 -18.62 -18.15
N LYS A 3 48.10 -19.05 -19.18
CA LYS A 3 46.75 -18.55 -19.48
C LYS A 3 45.82 -19.19 -18.44
N LEU A 4 45.32 -18.42 -17.49
CA LEU A 4 44.23 -18.87 -16.63
C LEU A 4 42.95 -18.20 -17.12
N LEU A 5 42.07 -19.02 -17.70
CA LEU A 5 40.76 -18.65 -18.19
C LEU A 5 39.94 -18.10 -17.01
N PHE A 6 39.75 -16.78 -16.95
CA PHE A 6 38.81 -16.20 -16.00
C PHE A 6 37.39 -16.43 -16.55
N SER A 7 36.78 -17.44 -15.95
CA SER A 7 35.40 -17.86 -16.09
C SER A 7 34.46 -16.66 -16.06
N THR A 8 33.64 -16.58 -17.10
CA THR A 8 32.52 -15.67 -17.28
C THR A 8 31.59 -15.72 -16.07
N PHE A 9 31.67 -14.72 -15.20
CA PHE A 9 30.65 -14.49 -14.17
C PHE A 9 29.60 -13.55 -14.76
N ILE A 10 28.65 -14.12 -15.51
CA ILE A 10 27.40 -13.42 -15.83
C ILE A 10 26.60 -13.35 -14.52
N LEU A 11 26.62 -12.18 -13.88
CA LEU A 11 25.60 -11.80 -12.91
C LEU A 11 24.28 -11.70 -13.67
N CYS A 12 23.53 -12.81 -13.73
CA CYS A 12 22.10 -12.75 -13.98
C CYS A 12 21.46 -12.08 -12.77
N PHE A 13 21.27 -10.76 -12.84
CA PHE A 13 20.31 -10.08 -11.98
C PHE A 13 18.92 -10.42 -12.52
N SER A 14 18.36 -11.55 -12.08
CA SER A 14 16.95 -11.85 -12.27
C SER A 14 16.15 -10.88 -11.41
N ALA A 15 15.80 -9.72 -11.98
CA ALA A 15 14.75 -8.88 -11.44
C ALA A 15 13.43 -9.66 -11.55
N SER A 16 13.07 -10.38 -10.49
CA SER A 16 11.74 -10.97 -10.34
C SER A 16 10.77 -9.82 -10.06
N ALA A 17 10.28 -9.18 -11.13
CA ALA A 17 9.17 -8.23 -11.04
C ALA A 17 7.87 -9.02 -10.86
N THR A 18 7.62 -9.51 -9.65
CA THR A 18 6.38 -10.17 -9.25
C THR A 18 5.88 -9.54 -7.96
N GLU A 19 4.66 -9.00 -7.99
CA GLU A 19 3.81 -8.39 -6.94
C GLU A 19 4.38 -7.27 -6.05
N ASN A 20 5.69 -7.23 -5.79
CA ASN A 20 6.36 -6.23 -4.95
C ASN A 20 6.39 -4.82 -5.57
N ASN A 21 5.92 -4.62 -6.81
CA ASN A 21 5.96 -3.32 -7.49
C ASN A 21 4.74 -2.43 -7.15
N VAL A 22 3.55 -3.01 -6.95
CA VAL A 22 2.32 -2.21 -6.80
C VAL A 22 2.31 -1.49 -5.44
N SER A 23 2.67 -2.18 -4.36
CA SER A 23 2.79 -1.56 -3.04
C SER A 23 3.87 -0.48 -3.03
N ASP A 24 5.02 -0.73 -3.64
CA ASP A 24 6.12 0.24 -3.71
C ASP A 24 5.70 1.51 -4.48
N VAL A 25 4.99 1.36 -5.59
CA VAL A 25 4.43 2.49 -6.36
C VAL A 25 3.39 3.25 -5.52
N ILE A 26 2.48 2.56 -4.83
CA ILE A 26 1.49 3.20 -3.94
C ILE A 26 2.19 3.97 -2.83
N ILE A 27 3.20 3.38 -2.19
CA ILE A 27 3.97 4.02 -1.10
C ILE A 27 4.71 5.25 -1.64
N GLN A 28 5.31 5.16 -2.83
CA GLN A 28 6.01 6.29 -3.44
C GLN A 28 5.05 7.44 -3.79
N ILE A 29 3.88 7.12 -4.36
CA ILE A 29 2.82 8.10 -4.65
C ILE A 29 2.31 8.74 -3.35
N ALA A 30 2.01 7.92 -2.35
CA ALA A 30 1.51 8.37 -1.04
C ALA A 30 2.52 9.24 -0.30
N THR A 31 3.81 8.88 -0.34
CA THR A 31 4.90 9.68 0.23
C THR A 31 5.01 11.04 -0.48
N THR A 32 4.91 11.04 -1.81
CA THR A 32 4.93 12.28 -2.60
C THR A 32 3.71 13.16 -2.32
N ARG A 33 2.54 12.55 -2.11
CA ARG A 33 1.28 13.22 -1.75
C ARG A 33 1.19 13.58 -0.25
N GLY A 34 2.04 12.99 0.57
CA GLY A 34 2.10 13.14 2.03
C GLY A 34 1.07 12.32 2.83
N HIS A 35 0.27 11.46 2.19
CA HIS A 35 -0.71 10.60 2.87
C HIS A 35 -1.19 9.46 1.97
N LEU A 36 -1.67 8.38 2.60
CA LEU A 36 -2.47 7.32 1.96
C LEU A 36 -3.95 7.68 1.94
N ARG A 37 -4.67 7.14 0.97
CA ARG A 37 -6.13 7.12 0.89
C ARG A 37 -6.62 5.68 0.83
N TYR A 38 -7.84 5.44 1.30
CA TYR A 38 -8.43 4.11 1.20
C TYR A 38 -8.61 3.66 -0.25
N SER A 39 -8.90 4.59 -1.18
CA SER A 39 -9.01 4.29 -2.62
C SER A 39 -7.71 3.81 -3.28
N ASP A 40 -6.53 4.20 -2.75
CA ASP A 40 -5.25 3.71 -3.29
C ASP A 40 -5.12 2.18 -3.14
N LEU A 41 -5.83 1.61 -2.17
CA LEU A 41 -5.81 0.18 -1.82
C LEU A 41 -7.17 -0.49 -2.06
N GLY A 42 -7.99 0.10 -2.93
CA GLY A 42 -9.16 -0.53 -3.51
C GLY A 42 -10.50 -0.25 -2.81
N ALA A 43 -10.56 0.68 -1.86
CA ALA A 43 -11.85 1.09 -1.30
C ALA A 43 -12.71 1.79 -2.36
N ARG A 44 -13.98 1.42 -2.44
CA ARG A 44 -14.92 1.95 -3.43
C ARG A 44 -15.68 3.17 -2.93
N GLY A 45 -15.99 3.23 -1.63
CA GLY A 45 -16.66 4.38 -1.02
C GLY A 45 -18.07 4.67 -1.55
N ASP A 46 -18.76 3.66 -2.08
CA ASP A 46 -20.12 3.81 -2.63
C ASP A 46 -21.23 3.57 -1.59
N GLY A 47 -20.86 3.41 -0.32
CA GLY A 47 -21.75 3.14 0.81
C GLY A 47 -22.37 1.75 0.79
N LYS A 48 -21.93 0.84 -0.10
CA LYS A 48 -22.54 -0.49 -0.30
C LYS A 48 -21.51 -1.60 -0.30
N THR A 49 -20.38 -1.38 -0.94
CA THR A 49 -19.29 -2.34 -1.03
C THR A 49 -18.56 -2.40 0.30
N ASP A 50 -18.26 -3.61 0.77
CA ASP A 50 -17.52 -3.80 2.02
C ASP A 50 -16.06 -3.40 1.83
N ASP A 51 -15.72 -2.21 2.31
CA ASP A 51 -14.40 -1.60 2.16
C ASP A 51 -13.44 -1.99 3.30
N MET A 52 -13.84 -2.90 4.20
CA MET A 52 -13.05 -3.26 5.39
C MET A 52 -11.65 -3.79 5.05
N GLU A 53 -11.49 -4.54 3.96
CA GLU A 53 -10.17 -5.06 3.57
C GLU A 53 -9.22 -3.95 3.09
N ALA A 54 -9.74 -2.99 2.32
CA ALA A 54 -8.97 -1.84 1.88
C ALA A 54 -8.59 -0.94 3.05
N ILE A 55 -9.51 -0.68 3.98
CA ILE A 55 -9.26 0.12 5.20
C ILE A 55 -8.21 -0.58 6.09
N PHE A 56 -8.34 -1.89 6.31
CA PHE A 56 -7.36 -2.67 7.06
C PHE A 56 -5.96 -2.58 6.46
N THR A 57 -5.85 -2.83 5.15
CA THR A 57 -4.57 -2.81 4.42
C THR A 57 -3.94 -1.42 4.44
N THR A 58 -4.76 -0.37 4.28
CA THR A 58 -4.31 1.03 4.36
C THR A 58 -3.65 1.32 5.69
N HIS A 59 -4.30 0.94 6.80
CA HIS A 59 -3.75 1.14 8.13
C HIS A 59 -2.53 0.28 8.42
N GLN A 60 -2.46 -0.94 7.89
CA GLN A 60 -1.24 -1.75 8.00
C GLN A 60 -0.03 -1.06 7.34
N ILE A 61 -0.18 -0.59 6.11
CA ILE A 61 0.89 0.10 5.38
C ILE A 61 1.21 1.44 6.05
N ALA A 62 0.19 2.24 6.38
CA ALA A 62 0.37 3.52 7.07
C ALA A 62 1.20 3.39 8.35
N ASN A 63 0.87 2.40 9.18
CA ASN A 63 1.60 2.12 10.42
C ASN A 63 3.04 1.65 10.17
N GLN A 64 3.26 0.82 9.14
CA GLN A 64 4.58 0.29 8.82
C GLN A 64 5.53 1.40 8.34
N TYR A 65 5.02 2.36 7.57
CA TYR A 65 5.83 3.39 6.92
C TYR A 65 5.71 4.78 7.57
N GLY A 66 4.91 4.92 8.63
CA GLY A 66 4.70 6.20 9.32
C GLY A 66 3.97 7.23 8.46
N LEU A 67 3.11 6.79 7.54
CA LEU A 67 2.37 7.67 6.64
C LEU A 67 1.02 8.06 7.27
N PRO A 68 0.63 9.33 7.21
CA PRO A 68 -0.74 9.74 7.54
C PRO A 68 -1.76 9.10 6.60
N VAL A 69 -2.99 8.93 7.08
CA VAL A 69 -4.12 8.48 6.28
C VAL A 69 -5.14 9.62 6.15
N LYS A 70 -5.71 9.79 4.96
CA LYS A 70 -6.81 10.71 4.70
C LYS A 70 -7.88 10.00 3.91
N ALA A 71 -9.12 9.99 4.40
CA ALA A 71 -10.26 9.47 3.66
C ALA A 71 -10.52 10.28 2.37
N ASP A 72 -11.02 9.60 1.34
CA ASP A 72 -11.40 10.21 0.08
C ASP A 72 -12.61 11.14 0.28
N GLU A 73 -12.62 12.25 -0.45
CA GLU A 73 -13.68 13.24 -0.35
C GLU A 73 -14.97 12.75 -1.03
N GLY A 74 -16.10 12.86 -0.33
CA GLY A 74 -17.40 12.43 -0.82
C GLY A 74 -17.63 10.91 -0.81
N TYR A 75 -16.69 10.13 -0.26
CA TYR A 75 -16.84 8.68 -0.16
C TYR A 75 -17.62 8.31 1.09
N VAL A 76 -18.49 7.30 0.98
CA VAL A 76 -19.18 6.67 2.10
C VAL A 76 -18.68 5.25 2.22
N TYR A 77 -17.97 4.93 3.31
CA TYR A 77 -17.38 3.61 3.49
C TYR A 77 -18.33 2.69 4.25
N TYR A 78 -18.77 1.62 3.61
CA TYR A 78 -19.50 0.56 4.29
C TYR A 78 -18.48 -0.42 4.90
N ILE A 79 -18.55 -0.59 6.22
CA ILE A 79 -17.72 -1.53 6.96
C ILE A 79 -18.59 -2.73 7.31
N GLY A 80 -18.37 -3.86 6.63
CA GLY A 80 -19.10 -5.09 6.86
C GLY A 80 -18.72 -5.80 8.17
N GLY A 81 -19.44 -6.85 8.51
CA GLY A 81 -19.24 -7.64 9.74
C GLY A 81 -18.06 -8.61 9.71
N ARG A 82 -17.02 -8.37 8.91
CA ARG A 82 -15.82 -9.24 8.85
C ARG A 82 -15.05 -9.13 10.16
N ASN A 83 -14.53 -10.26 10.64
CA ASN A 83 -13.68 -10.28 11.84
C ASN A 83 -12.25 -9.81 11.51
N LEU A 84 -12.10 -8.51 11.19
CA LEU A 84 -10.84 -7.84 10.91
C LEU A 84 -10.68 -6.66 11.86
N THR A 85 -9.46 -6.45 12.35
CA THR A 85 -9.14 -5.32 13.25
C THR A 85 -8.06 -4.46 12.60
N ALA A 86 -8.43 -3.25 12.18
CA ALA A 86 -7.47 -2.24 11.75
C ALA A 86 -6.93 -1.48 12.97
N PHE A 87 -5.64 -1.59 13.25
CA PHE A 87 -4.99 -0.75 14.24
C PHE A 87 -4.62 0.58 13.60
N ILE A 88 -4.99 1.70 14.23
CA ILE A 88 -4.68 3.04 13.73
C ILE A 88 -3.59 3.63 14.63
N ARG A 89 -2.40 3.88 14.10
CA ARG A 89 -1.23 4.39 14.86
C ARG A 89 -0.55 5.58 14.19
N THR A 90 -1.12 6.09 13.11
CA THR A 90 -0.70 7.32 12.45
C THR A 90 -1.85 8.31 12.41
N ASP A 91 -1.54 9.60 12.20
CA ASP A 91 -2.55 10.63 12.05
C ASP A 91 -3.52 10.27 10.94
N THR A 92 -4.81 10.27 11.26
CA THR A 92 -5.88 9.89 10.34
C THR A 92 -6.93 10.99 10.28
N ASP A 93 -7.10 11.55 9.08
CA ASP A 93 -8.20 12.46 8.76
C ASP A 93 -9.34 11.65 8.13
N PHE A 94 -10.38 11.37 8.92
CA PHE A 94 -11.56 10.65 8.44
C PHE A 94 -12.49 11.49 7.56
N ARG A 95 -12.21 12.80 7.44
CA ARG A 95 -13.08 13.82 6.88
C ARG A 95 -14.43 13.94 7.61
N GLU A 96 -15.05 15.10 7.50
CA GLU A 96 -16.45 15.30 7.92
C GLU A 96 -17.36 14.84 6.78
N SER A 97 -18.50 14.22 7.13
CA SER A 97 -19.55 13.77 6.19
C SER A 97 -20.44 14.90 5.72
#